data_AF-A0A919AHZ5-F1
#
_entry.id   AF-A0A919AHZ5-F1
#
_cell.length_a   1.000
_cell.length_b   1.000
_cell.length_c   1.000
_cell.angle_alpha   90.00
_cell.angle_beta   90.00
_cell.angle_gamma   90.00
#
_symmetry.space_group_name_H-M   'P 1'
#
loop_
_entity.id
_entity.type
_entity.pdbx_description
1 polymer ?
#
loop_
_entity_poly.entity_id
_entity_poly.type
_entity_poly.pdbx_seq_one_letter_code
_entity_poly.pdbx_strand_id
1 'polypeptide(L)'
;MGNNADGLSVTYNGLDVAATQIGNQAKTLERDLHELRQLVVQSLQYWEGEAQGTFHEKLQKWDKEANDIHTALTGIGHVVHTAGGDYMEGDKQAASYFR
;
A
#
# COMPACT_ATOMS: atom_id res chain seq x y z
N MET A 1 37.97 2.93 -11.38
CA MET A 1 36.75 3.66 -10.98
C MET A 1 35.59 3.02 -11.70
N GLY A 2 34.78 2.23 -11.01
CA GLY A 2 33.72 1.42 -11.60
C GLY A 2 33.32 0.41 -10.54
N ASN A 3 32.07 0.49 -10.10
CA ASN A 3 31.32 -0.45 -9.25
C ASN A 3 30.15 0.27 -8.54
N ASN A 4 30.24 1.60 -8.34
CA ASN A 4 29.17 2.36 -7.68
C ASN A 4 27.91 2.50 -8.56
N ALA A 5 28.08 2.73 -9.87
CA ALA A 5 26.96 2.86 -10.81
C ALA A 5 26.20 1.53 -11.01
N ASP A 6 26.91 0.40 -10.97
CA ASP A 6 26.31 -0.93 -11.09
C ASP A 6 25.50 -1.28 -9.82
N GLY A 7 26.06 -0.99 -8.64
CA GLY A 7 25.35 -1.14 -7.37
C GLY A 7 24.08 -0.27 -7.30
N LEU A 8 24.16 1.00 -7.72
CA LEU A 8 23.03 1.93 -7.79
C LEU A 8 21.90 1.40 -8.70
N SER A 9 22.25 0.89 -9.87
CA SER A 9 21.30 0.30 -10.83
C SER A 9 20.59 -0.94 -10.28
N VAL A 10 21.32 -1.85 -9.61
CA VAL A 10 20.72 -3.04 -8.97
C VAL A 10 19.77 -2.64 -7.85
N THR A 11 20.12 -1.63 -7.04
CA THR A 11 19.19 -1.09 -6.02
C THR A 11 17.96 -0.41 -6.63
N TYR A 12 18.09 0.26 -7.79
CA TYR A 12 16.95 0.84 -8.52
C TYR A 12 15.93 -0.23 -8.89
N ASN A 13 16.40 -1.29 -9.55
CA ASN A 13 15.53 -2.35 -10.04
C ASN A 13 14.87 -3.11 -8.88
N GLY A 14 15.60 -3.27 -7.76
CA GLY A 14 15.05 -3.83 -6.53
C GLY A 14 13.95 -2.97 -5.89
N LEU A 15 14.12 -1.64 -5.88
CA LEU A 15 13.17 -0.71 -5.27
C LEU A 15 11.88 -0.59 -6.09
N ASP A 16 11.98 -0.48 -7.43
CA ASP A 16 10.81 -0.43 -8.32
C ASP A 16 9.98 -1.73 -8.27
N VAL A 17 10.67 -2.88 -8.27
CA VAL A 17 10.04 -4.19 -8.11
C VAL A 17 9.34 -4.31 -6.75
N ALA A 18 9.98 -3.83 -5.67
CA ALA A 18 9.35 -3.80 -4.35
C ALA A 18 8.13 -2.87 -4.32
N ALA A 19 8.20 -1.69 -4.94
CA ALA A 19 7.09 -0.74 -5.05
C ALA A 19 5.88 -1.39 -5.73
N THR A 20 6.14 -2.02 -6.87
CA THR A 20 5.11 -2.70 -7.67
C THR A 20 4.49 -3.85 -6.89
N GLN A 21 5.30 -4.66 -6.19
CA GLN A 21 4.79 -5.74 -5.34
C GLN A 21 3.93 -5.21 -4.19
N ILE A 22 4.37 -4.16 -3.50
CA ILE A 22 3.61 -3.53 -2.41
C ILE A 22 2.28 -2.98 -2.94
N GLY A 23 2.29 -2.29 -4.08
CA GLY A 23 1.07 -1.78 -4.71
C GLY A 23 0.09 -2.88 -5.11
N ASN A 24 0.59 -4.01 -5.61
CA ASN A 24 -0.24 -5.18 -5.92
C ASN A 24 -0.82 -5.82 -4.65
N GLN A 25 0.00 -6.00 -3.62
CA GLN A 25 -0.43 -6.55 -2.33
C GLN A 25 -1.47 -5.66 -1.65
N ALA A 26 -1.33 -4.33 -1.78
CA ALA A 26 -2.29 -3.37 -1.29
C ALA A 26 -3.66 -3.52 -1.95
N LYS A 27 -3.70 -3.65 -3.28
CA LYS A 27 -4.94 -3.90 -4.04
C LYS A 27 -5.59 -5.24 -3.65
N THR A 28 -4.79 -6.29 -3.49
CA THR A 28 -5.28 -7.59 -3.02
C THR A 28 -5.90 -7.47 -1.63
N LEU A 29 -5.21 -6.82 -0.70
CA LEU A 29 -5.71 -6.64 0.66
C LEU A 29 -7.00 -5.81 0.71
N GLU A 30 -7.11 -4.76 -0.10
CA GLU A 30 -8.33 -3.96 -0.20
C GLU A 30 -9.53 -4.80 -0.66
N ARG A 31 -9.34 -5.65 -1.68
CA ARG A 31 -10.36 -6.59 -2.14
C ARG A 31 -10.75 -7.57 -1.03
N ASP A 32 -9.77 -8.17 -0.38
CA ASP A 32 -10.01 -9.18 0.66
C ASP A 32 -10.75 -8.56 1.87
N LEU A 33 -10.40 -7.32 2.26
CA LEU A 33 -11.15 -6.55 3.26
C LEU A 33 -12.58 -6.28 2.81
N HIS A 34 -12.81 -5.91 1.55
CA HIS A 34 -14.16 -5.70 1.03
C HIS A 34 -14.99 -6.99 1.06
N GLU A 35 -14.41 -8.13 0.70
CA GLU A 35 -15.07 -9.44 0.76
C GLU A 35 -15.41 -9.83 2.20
N LEU A 36 -14.47 -9.66 3.13
CA LEU A 36 -14.71 -9.90 4.56
C LEU A 36 -15.84 -9.03 5.10
N ARG A 37 -15.91 -7.75 4.69
CA ARG A 37 -17.02 -6.85 5.04
C ARG A 37 -18.36 -7.44 4.62
N GLN A 38 -18.46 -7.90 3.38
CA GLN A 38 -19.70 -8.41 2.81
C GLN A 38 -20.18 -9.64 3.58
N LEU A 39 -19.26 -10.56 3.91
CA LEU A 39 -19.57 -11.73 4.73
C LEU A 39 -20.08 -11.34 6.13
N VAL A 40 -19.42 -10.36 6.76
CA VAL A 40 -19.81 -9.84 8.07
C VAL A 40 -21.21 -9.20 8.00
N VAL A 41 -21.47 -8.34 7.02
CA VAL A 41 -22.79 -7.71 6.83
C VAL A 41 -23.87 -8.72 6.44
N GLN A 42 -23.55 -9.78 5.71
CA GLN A 42 -24.53 -10.85 5.45
C GLN A 42 -24.87 -11.64 6.72
N SER A 43 -23.93 -11.77 7.67
CA SER A 43 -24.19 -12.48 8.93
C SER A 43 -25.15 -11.73 9.87
N LEU A 44 -25.30 -10.41 9.69
CA LEU A 44 -26.20 -9.54 10.47
C LEU A 44 -27.66 -9.99 10.43
N GLN A 45 -28.11 -10.58 9.32
CA GLN A 45 -29.49 -11.05 9.17
C GLN A 45 -29.87 -12.13 10.20
N TYR A 46 -28.89 -12.73 10.87
CA TYR A 46 -29.07 -13.75 11.90
C TYR A 46 -28.99 -13.19 13.34
N TRP A 47 -28.68 -11.90 13.52
CA TRP A 47 -28.45 -11.28 14.82
C TRP A 47 -29.63 -10.35 15.15
N GLU A 48 -30.64 -10.87 15.86
CA GLU A 48 -31.79 -10.07 16.35
C GLU A 48 -31.56 -9.53 17.78
N GLY A 49 -32.10 -8.34 18.07
CA GLY A 49 -32.15 -7.75 19.41
C GLY A 49 -30.88 -6.98 19.84
N GLU A 50 -30.50 -7.09 21.12
CA GLU A 50 -29.36 -6.35 21.74
C GLU A 50 -28.02 -6.60 21.02
N ALA A 51 -27.87 -7.76 20.38
CA ALA A 51 -26.69 -8.12 19.59
C ALA A 51 -26.46 -7.19 18.39
N GLN A 52 -27.51 -6.53 17.88
CA GLN A 52 -27.43 -5.63 16.73
C GLN A 52 -26.66 -4.33 17.05
N GLY A 53 -26.81 -3.79 18.26
CA GLY A 53 -26.06 -2.61 18.71
C GLY A 53 -24.56 -2.88 18.83
N THR A 54 -24.21 -3.99 19.48
CA THR A 54 -22.81 -4.44 19.61
C THR A 54 -22.20 -4.72 18.23
N PHE A 55 -22.96 -5.31 17.32
CA PHE A 55 -22.52 -5.56 15.96
C PHE A 55 -22.17 -4.26 15.23
N HIS A 56 -23.02 -3.24 15.30
CA HIS A 56 -22.75 -1.95 14.65
C HIS A 56 -21.47 -1.30 15.16
N GLU A 57 -21.19 -1.34 16.47
CA GLU A 57 -19.92 -0.85 17.03
C GLU A 57 -18.72 -1.63 16.49
N LYS A 58 -18.81 -2.96 16.42
CA LYS A 58 -17.74 -3.81 15.88
C LYS A 58 -17.51 -3.56 14.40
N LEU A 59 -18.58 -3.38 13.61
CA LEU A 59 -18.49 -3.06 12.19
C LEU A 59 -17.83 -1.70 11.97
N GLN A 60 -18.18 -0.68 12.77
CA GLN A 60 -17.52 0.63 12.68
C GLN A 60 -16.03 0.54 13.02
N LYS A 61 -15.66 -0.23 14.05
CA LYS A 61 -14.26 -0.45 14.40
C LYS A 61 -13.51 -1.17 13.27
N TRP A 62 -14.13 -2.18 12.68
CA TRP A 62 -13.58 -2.89 11.53
C TRP A 62 -13.37 -1.96 10.33
N ASP A 63 -14.36 -1.11 10.01
CA ASP A 63 -14.26 -0.11 8.94
C ASP A 63 -13.10 0.86 9.15
N LYS A 64 -12.88 1.29 10.39
CA LYS A 64 -11.76 2.16 10.76
C LYS A 64 -10.43 1.45 10.53
N GLU A 65 -10.26 0.24 11.07
CA GLU A 65 -9.03 -0.53 10.95
C GLU A 65 -8.71 -0.86 9.49
N ALA A 66 -9.71 -1.22 8.68
CA ALA A 66 -9.56 -1.45 7.25
C ALA A 66 -9.07 -0.19 6.50
N ASN A 67 -9.62 0.98 6.81
CA ASN A 67 -9.18 2.25 6.23
C ASN A 67 -7.76 2.64 6.65
N ASP A 68 -7.39 2.40 7.90
CA ASP A 68 -6.04 2.70 8.41
C ASP A 68 -5.00 1.83 7.69
N ILE A 69 -5.30 0.54 7.48
CA ILE A 69 -4.46 -0.39 6.71
C ILE A 69 -4.31 0.06 5.25
N HIS A 70 -5.42 0.40 4.59
CA HIS A 70 -5.40 0.91 3.22
C HIS A 70 -4.53 2.17 3.11
N THR A 71 -4.74 3.13 4.01
CA THR A 71 -3.99 4.40 4.05
C THR A 71 -2.49 4.15 4.23
N ALA A 72 -2.11 3.26 5.14
CA ALA A 72 -0.71 2.90 5.36
C ALA A 72 -0.07 2.29 4.10
N LEU A 73 -0.77 1.38 3.43
CA LEU A 73 -0.26 0.71 2.23
C LEU A 73 -0.14 1.66 1.02
N THR A 74 -1.13 2.53 0.82
CA THR A 74 -1.05 3.59 -0.19
C THR A 74 0.10 4.55 0.13
N GLY A 75 0.30 4.90 1.40
CA GLY A 75 1.41 5.74 1.85
C GLY A 75 2.78 5.12 1.56
N ILE A 76 2.95 3.82 1.85
CA ILE A 76 4.19 3.09 1.52
C ILE A 76 4.40 3.08 0.00
N GLY A 77 3.36 2.76 -0.79
CA GLY A 77 3.44 2.79 -2.25
C GLY A 77 3.87 4.15 -2.79
N HIS A 78 3.32 5.24 -2.23
CA HIS A 78 3.68 6.61 -2.59
C HIS A 78 5.15 6.91 -2.26
N VAL A 79 5.61 6.62 -1.03
CA VAL A 79 7.00 6.87 -0.62
C VAL A 79 7.99 6.11 -1.50
N VAL A 80 7.70 4.85 -1.83
CA VAL A 80 8.60 4.06 -2.68
C VAL A 80 8.61 4.60 -4.12
N HIS A 81 7.46 5.02 -4.66
CA HIS A 81 7.37 5.62 -5.99
C HIS A 81 8.11 6.96 -6.07
N THR A 82 7.90 7.85 -5.09
CA THR A 82 8.58 9.15 -4.98
C THR A 82 10.09 8.98 -4.84
N ALA A 83 10.54 8.03 -4.01
CA ALA A 83 11.97 7.72 -3.88
C ALA A 83 12.60 7.25 -5.21
N GLY A 84 11.85 6.54 -6.05
CA GLY A 84 12.29 6.15 -7.40
C GLY A 84 12.26 7.31 -8.41
N GLY A 85 11.27 8.20 -8.34
CA GLY A 85 11.09 9.33 -9.26
C GLY A 85 12.04 10.50 -9.02
N ASP A 86 12.11 10.98 -7.78
CA ASP A 86 12.90 12.18 -7.40
C ASP A 86 14.40 11.99 -7.66
N TYR A 87 14.90 10.75 -7.54
CA TYR A 87 16.31 10.44 -7.79
C TYR A 87 16.64 10.26 -9.28
N MET A 88 15.69 9.85 -10.12
CA MET A 88 15.89 9.79 -11.58
C MET A 88 15.99 11.19 -12.18
N GLU A 89 15.26 12.15 -11.63
CA GLU A 89 15.35 13.56 -11.98
C GLU A 89 16.66 14.19 -11.48
N GLY A 90 17.06 13.84 -10.25
CA GLY A 90 18.36 14.23 -9.68
C GLY A 90 19.56 13.70 -10.47
N ASP A 91 19.52 12.44 -10.92
CA ASP A 91 20.61 11.85 -11.72
C ASP A 91 20.64 12.37 -13.15
N LYS A 92 19.49 12.63 -13.78
CA LYS A 92 19.44 13.35 -15.08
C LYS A 92 20.06 14.75 -14.96
N GLN A 93 19.77 15.46 -13.88
CA GLN A 93 20.44 16.74 -13.61
C GLN A 93 21.93 16.55 -13.40
N ALA A 94 22.37 15.65 -12.52
CA ALA A 94 23.79 15.39 -12.27
C ALA A 94 24.54 14.99 -13.55
N ALA A 95 24.00 14.07 -14.34
CA ALA A 95 24.55 13.65 -15.62
C ALA A 95 24.63 14.80 -16.66
N SER A 96 23.71 15.77 -16.59
CA SER A 96 23.77 16.97 -17.43
C SER A 96 24.90 17.93 -17.03
N TYR A 97 25.37 17.89 -15.77
CA TYR A 97 26.51 18.67 -15.27
C TYR A 97 27.88 18.04 -15.56
N PHE A 98 27.93 16.75 -15.91
CA PHE A 98 29.19 16.04 -16.22
C PHE A 98 29.51 15.97 -17.72
N ARG A 99 28.96 16.88 -18.54
CA ARG A 99 29.20 16.93 -19.99
C ARG A 99 30.28 17.93 -20.38
#